data_AF-A0ABD0WFJ4-F1
#
_entry.id   AF-A0ABD0WFJ4-F1
#
_cell.length_a   1.000
_cell.length_b   1.000
_cell.length_c   1.000
_cell.angle_alpha   90.00
_cell.angle_beta   90.00
_cell.angle_gamma   90.00
#
_symmetry.space_group_name_H-M   'P 1'
#
loop_
_entity.id
_entity.type
_entity.pdbx_description
1 polymer ?
#
loop_
_entity_poly.entity_id
_entity_poly.type
_entity_poly.pdbx_seq_one_letter_code
_entity_poly.pdbx_strand_id
1 'polypeptide(L)'
;MQPGPMYFLTSRKCGLFGVCCEGMPQQLFGLEDGTVLVESYDWQHQLTPYFRPLPHIKQYQHFSFDAQQPGVVFAKERSDSVGHSFQLLHNTAILPPRDGLPGKAPSGLHTARQTYIF
;
A
#
# COMPACT_ATOMS: atom_id res chain seq x y z
N MET A 1 -13.04 27.53 -13.23
CA MET A 1 -11.66 27.42 -12.72
C MET A 1 -11.28 25.96 -12.72
N GLN A 2 -10.29 25.55 -13.51
CA GLN A 2 -9.73 24.19 -13.42
C GLN A 2 -8.59 24.20 -12.39
N PRO A 3 -8.52 23.22 -11.47
CA PRO A 3 -7.39 23.11 -10.54
C PRO A 3 -6.11 22.91 -11.36
N GLY A 4 -5.11 23.77 -11.14
CA GLY A 4 -3.78 23.63 -11.74
C GLY A 4 -3.09 22.33 -11.28
N PRO A 5 -2.00 21.92 -11.94
CA PRO A 5 -1.33 20.65 -11.68
C PRO A 5 -0.85 20.58 -10.23
N MET A 6 -1.20 19.50 -9.55
CA MET A 6 -0.85 19.22 -8.15
C MET A 6 0.51 18.52 -8.12
N TYR A 7 1.58 19.23 -7.77
CA TYR A 7 2.91 18.64 -7.60
C TYR A 7 3.13 18.25 -6.13
N PHE A 8 3.49 16.99 -5.91
CA PHE A 8 3.91 16.50 -4.59
C PHE A 8 5.33 16.97 -4.29
N LEU A 9 5.51 17.79 -3.25
CA LEU A 9 6.78 18.41 -2.85
C LEU A 9 7.70 17.50 -2.00
N THR A 10 7.48 16.18 -1.99
CA THR A 10 8.32 15.25 -1.23
C THR A 10 8.48 13.95 -2.00
N SER A 11 9.72 13.47 -2.13
CA SER A 11 9.99 12.15 -2.70
C SER A 11 9.40 11.09 -1.78
N ARG A 12 8.20 10.61 -2.11
CA ARG A 12 7.60 9.45 -1.45
C ARG A 12 8.15 8.22 -2.13
N LYS A 13 8.70 7.29 -1.33
CA LYS A 13 9.02 5.94 -1.79
C LYS A 13 7.70 5.27 -2.21
N CYS A 14 7.40 5.29 -3.50
CA CYS A 14 6.30 4.55 -4.07
C CYS A 14 6.68 3.07 -4.03
N GLY A 15 6.01 2.26 -3.20
CA GLY A 15 6.01 0.81 -3.33
C GLY A 15 4.98 0.41 -4.39
N LEU A 16 5.21 -0.72 -5.05
CA LEU A 16 4.32 -1.24 -6.10
C LEU A 16 2.90 -1.56 -5.58
N PHE A 17 2.73 -1.66 -4.25
CA PHE A 17 1.47 -1.98 -3.57
C PHE A 17 1.02 -0.90 -2.58
N GLY A 18 1.57 0.30 -2.65
CA GLY A 18 1.22 1.40 -1.74
C GLY A 18 2.41 2.28 -1.41
N VAL A 19 2.12 3.47 -0.89
CA VAL A 19 3.14 4.40 -0.40
C VAL A 19 3.88 3.73 0.77
N CYS A 20 5.10 3.25 0.53
CA CYS A 20 5.97 2.82 1.63
C CYS A 20 6.54 4.06 2.29
N CYS A 21 5.90 4.53 3.35
CA CYS A 21 6.52 5.48 4.29
C CYS A 21 7.58 4.75 5.13
N GLU A 22 8.66 4.24 4.51
CA GLU A 22 9.80 3.73 5.27
C GLU A 22 10.49 4.90 5.97
N GLY A 23 10.19 5.06 7.26
CA GLY A 23 10.75 6.08 8.13
C GLY A 23 9.72 6.91 8.93
N MET A 24 8.41 6.66 8.79
CA MET A 24 7.41 7.25 9.68
C MET A 24 6.73 6.15 10.51
N PRO A 25 6.79 6.19 11.85
CA PRO A 25 6.00 5.29 12.68
C PRO A 25 4.54 5.72 12.59
N GLN A 26 3.76 5.13 11.67
CA GLN A 26 2.28 5.15 11.64
C GLN A 26 1.53 6.50 11.74
N GLN A 27 2.21 7.65 11.82
CA GLN A 27 1.58 8.96 11.87
C GLN A 27 1.21 9.39 10.46
N LEU A 28 0.00 9.07 10.02
CA LEU A 28 -0.62 9.89 8.97
C LEU A 28 -1.83 10.68 9.45
N PHE A 29 -2.52 10.24 10.50
CA PHE A 29 -3.54 11.03 11.18
C PHE A 29 -3.57 10.57 12.63
N GLY A 30 -2.83 11.22 13.51
CA GLY A 30 -2.84 10.91 14.93
C GLY A 30 -2.82 12.17 15.77
N LEU A 31 -3.47 12.12 16.93
CA LEU A 31 -3.40 13.18 17.94
C LEU A 31 -2.04 13.10 18.66
N GLU A 32 -1.62 14.19 19.30
CA GLU A 32 -0.35 14.25 20.06
C GLU A 32 -0.28 13.23 21.21
N ASP A 33 -1.43 12.69 21.64
CA ASP A 33 -1.54 11.63 22.64
C ASP A 33 -1.31 10.21 22.09
N GLY A 34 -1.01 10.08 20.79
CA GLY A 34 -0.80 8.80 20.11
C GLY A 34 -2.08 8.14 19.58
N THR A 35 -3.24 8.79 19.69
CA THR A 35 -4.51 8.28 19.13
C THR A 35 -4.48 8.31 17.62
N VAL A 36 -4.64 7.16 16.97
CA VAL A 36 -4.74 7.04 15.50
C VAL A 36 -6.17 7.37 15.05
N LEU A 37 -6.33 8.46 14.31
CA LEU A 37 -7.62 8.93 13.77
C LEU A 37 -8.08 8.14 12.54
N VAL A 38 -7.12 7.62 11.76
CA VAL A 38 -7.39 6.79 10.59
C VAL A 38 -6.56 5.53 10.70
N GLU A 39 -7.22 4.42 10.98
CA GLU A 39 -6.57 3.11 11.01
C GLU A 39 -5.99 2.81 9.62
N SER A 40 -4.67 2.68 9.56
CA SER A 40 -3.99 2.15 8.39
C SER A 40 -3.82 0.65 8.55
N TYR A 41 -4.20 -0.10 7.53
CA TYR A 41 -3.94 -1.54 7.51
C TYR A 41 -2.44 -1.81 7.33
N ASP A 42 -1.95 -2.85 8.01
CA ASP A 42 -0.61 -3.39 7.77
C ASP A 42 -0.60 -4.18 6.45
N TRP A 43 -0.59 -3.43 5.35
CA TRP A 43 -0.56 -3.97 3.99
C TRP A 43 0.66 -4.84 3.75
N GLN A 44 1.78 -4.56 4.41
CA GLN A 44 2.99 -5.37 4.26
C GLN A 44 2.73 -6.77 4.80
N HIS A 45 2.24 -6.90 6.03
CA HIS A 45 1.90 -8.20 6.60
C HIS A 45 0.80 -8.92 5.79
N GLN A 46 -0.24 -8.19 5.40
CA GLN A 46 -1.39 -8.76 4.70
C GLN A 46 -1.09 -9.23 3.27
N LEU A 47 -0.15 -8.59 2.57
CA LEU A 47 0.22 -8.95 1.21
C LEU A 47 1.39 -9.94 1.13
N THR A 48 2.15 -10.11 2.21
CA THR A 48 3.28 -11.05 2.29
C THR A 48 2.93 -12.49 1.87
N PRO A 49 1.75 -13.06 2.21
CA PRO A 49 1.40 -14.42 1.76
C PRO A 49 1.26 -14.55 0.24
N TYR A 50 0.95 -13.46 -0.46
CA TYR A 50 0.63 -13.46 -1.89
C TYR A 50 1.82 -13.03 -2.76
N PHE A 51 2.62 -12.08 -2.27
CA PHE A 51 3.67 -11.42 -3.05
C PHE A 51 5.05 -11.48 -2.41
N ARG A 52 6.05 -11.67 -3.26
CA ARG A 52 7.47 -11.47 -2.97
C ARG A 52 7.80 -9.97 -3.04
N PRO A 53 8.73 -9.48 -2.21
CA PRO A 53 9.25 -8.14 -2.36
C PRO A 53 10.02 -8.00 -3.67
N LEU A 54 9.90 -6.84 -4.32
CA LEU A 54 10.72 -6.53 -5.50
C LEU A 54 12.12 -6.11 -5.02
N PRO A 55 13.19 -6.84 -5.41
CA PRO A 55 14.55 -6.49 -4.99
C PRO A 55 14.94 -5.15 -5.59
N HIS A 56 15.62 -4.32 -4.78
CA HIS A 56 16.16 -3.02 -5.20
C HIS A 56 15.13 -2.11 -5.89
N ILE A 57 13.86 -2.14 -5.51
CA ILE A 57 12.76 -1.36 -6.14
C ILE A 57 13.11 0.12 -6.40
N LYS A 58 13.94 0.73 -5.54
CA LYS A 58 14.38 2.13 -5.65
C LYS A 58 15.33 2.41 -6.83
N GLN A 59 15.90 1.40 -7.46
CA GLN A 59 16.77 1.53 -8.63
C GLN A 59 15.96 1.70 -9.92
N TYR A 60 14.69 1.30 -9.93
CA TYR A 60 13.85 1.30 -11.12
C TYR A 60 12.90 2.50 -11.12
N GLN A 61 12.75 3.13 -12.29
CA GLN A 61 11.87 4.30 -12.50
C GLN A 61 10.61 3.94 -13.30
N HIS A 62 10.65 2.85 -14.06
CA HIS A 62 9.53 2.43 -14.91
C HIS A 62 9.14 1.00 -14.60
N PHE A 63 7.84 0.79 -14.39
CA PHE A 63 7.23 -0.51 -14.15
C PHE A 63 6.12 -0.75 -15.16
N SER A 64 6.05 -1.96 -15.71
CA SER A 64 4.97 -2.39 -16.58
C SER A 64 4.50 -3.80 -16.23
N PHE A 65 3.23 -4.05 -16.51
CA PHE A 65 2.56 -5.32 -16.26
C PHE A 65 1.88 -5.80 -17.54
N ASP A 66 1.86 -7.12 -17.72
CA ASP A 66 1.19 -7.75 -18.85
C ASP A 66 0.07 -8.68 -18.33
N ALA A 67 -1.10 -8.58 -18.95
CA ALA A 67 -2.23 -9.47 -18.67
C ALA A 67 -1.92 -10.93 -19.02
N GLN A 68 -1.02 -11.16 -19.99
CA GLN A 68 -0.57 -12.51 -20.37
C GLN A 68 0.37 -13.14 -19.34
N GLN A 69 0.98 -12.33 -18.46
CA GLN A 69 1.94 -12.78 -17.45
C GLN A 69 1.56 -12.24 -16.05
N PRO A 70 0.44 -12.72 -15.48
CA PRO A 70 -0.04 -12.24 -14.20
C PRO A 70 0.99 -12.50 -13.09
N GLY A 71 1.23 -11.48 -12.28
CA GLY A 71 2.21 -11.54 -11.18
C GLY A 71 3.65 -11.28 -11.57
N VAL A 72 3.94 -11.04 -12.85
CA VAL A 72 5.24 -10.56 -13.31
C VAL A 72 5.20 -9.03 -13.41
N VAL A 73 6.25 -8.38 -12.92
CA VAL A 73 6.52 -6.97 -13.20
C VAL A 73 7.79 -6.85 -14.02
N PHE A 74 7.74 -6.00 -15.04
CA PHE A 74 8.93 -5.57 -15.77
C PHE A 74 9.39 -4.23 -15.22
N ALA A 75 10.65 -4.12 -14.84
CA ALA A 75 11.23 -2.92 -14.25
C ALA A 75 12.43 -2.43 -15.06
N LYS A 76 12.55 -1.11 -15.25
CA LYS A 76 13.68 -0.46 -15.92
C LYS A 76 14.25 0.67 -15.07
N GLU A 77 15.58 0.81 -15.07
CA GLU A 77 16.28 1.88 -14.35
C GLU A 77 15.96 3.25 -14.93
N ARG A 78 16.00 3.38 -16.26
CA ARG A 78 15.58 4.55 -17.03
C ARG A 78 14.72 4.11 -18.21
N SER A 79 14.08 5.04 -18.91
CA SER A 79 13.14 4.74 -20.01
C SER A 79 13.79 3.95 -21.15
N ASP A 80 15.07 4.22 -21.42
CA ASP A 80 15.92 3.62 -22.45
C ASP A 80 16.67 2.35 -22.00
N SER A 81 16.62 2.03 -20.70
CA SER A 81 17.30 0.88 -20.15
C SER A 81 16.61 -0.44 -20.54
N VAL A 82 17.40 -1.52 -20.54
CA VAL A 82 16.88 -2.88 -20.68
C VAL A 82 15.96 -3.20 -19.50
N GLY A 83 14.82 -3.84 -19.79
CA GLY A 83 13.86 -4.24 -18.77
C GLY A 83 14.23 -5.57 -18.12
N HIS A 84 14.05 -5.65 -16.80
CA HIS A 84 14.19 -6.87 -16.02
C HIS A 84 12.81 -7.34 -15.56
N SER A 85 12.52 -8.63 -15.72
CA SER A 85 11.27 -9.23 -15.26
C SER A 85 11.42 -9.86 -13.89
N PHE A 86 10.45 -9.63 -13.01
CA PHE A 86 10.40 -10.20 -11.66
C PHE A 86 9.05 -10.86 -11.40
N GLN A 87 9.07 -12.14 -11.03
CA GLN A 87 7.87 -12.85 -10.57
C GLN A 87 7.59 -12.46 -9.11
N LEU A 88 6.56 -11.66 -8.89
CA LEU A 88 6.14 -11.22 -7.57
C LEU A 88 5.13 -12.17 -6.94
N LEU A 89 4.14 -12.68 -7.68
CA LEU A 89 3.19 -13.62 -7.10
C LEU A 89 3.90 -14.92 -6.69
N HIS A 90 3.63 -15.39 -5.47
CA HIS A 90 4.08 -16.70 -5.01
C HIS A 90 3.42 -17.83 -5.81
N ASN A 91 2.11 -17.73 -5.99
CA ASN A 91 1.28 -18.69 -6.71
C ASN A 91 0.15 -17.94 -7.42
N THR A 92 0.00 -18.13 -8.72
CA THR A 92 -1.03 -17.47 -9.54
C THR A 92 -2.45 -17.94 -9.22
N ALA A 93 -2.60 -19.11 -8.60
CA ALA A 93 -3.89 -19.64 -8.15
C ALA A 93 -4.34 -19.07 -6.78
N ILE A 94 -3.43 -18.48 -6.01
CA ILE A 94 -3.71 -17.94 -4.67
C ILE A 94 -3.60 -16.42 -4.74
N LEU A 95 -4.75 -15.76 -4.87
CA LEU A 95 -4.85 -14.31 -4.99
C LEU A 95 -5.41 -13.69 -3.71
N PRO A 96 -5.06 -12.43 -3.40
CA PRO A 96 -5.68 -11.72 -2.29
C PRO A 96 -7.20 -11.61 -2.51
N PRO A 97 -8.01 -11.65 -1.44
CA PRO A 97 -9.46 -11.49 -1.51
C PRO A 97 -9.86 -10.23 -2.28
N ARG A 98 -10.83 -10.35 -3.20
CA ARG A 98 -11.35 -9.20 -3.97
C ARG A 98 -12.21 -8.26 -3.14
N ASP A 99 -12.84 -8.77 -2.09
CA ASP A 99 -13.81 -8.04 -1.25
C ASP A 99 -13.15 -7.13 -0.20
N GLY A 100 -11.83 -6.94 -0.30
CA GLY A 100 -11.06 -6.16 0.65
C GLY A 100 -10.69 -6.95 1.91
N LEU A 101 -9.88 -6.30 2.74
CA LEU A 101 -9.42 -6.85 4.02
C LEU A 101 -10.59 -7.06 4.98
N PRO A 102 -10.48 -8.01 5.94
CA PRO A 102 -11.49 -8.14 6.98
C PRO A 102 -11.64 -6.80 7.69
N GLY A 103 -12.83 -6.21 7.59
CA GLY A 103 -13.14 -4.94 8.23
C GLY A 103 -12.85 -5.06 9.71
N LYS A 104 -12.00 -4.19 10.25
CA LYS A 104 -11.82 -4.12 11.69
C LYS A 104 -13.18 -3.74 12.28
N ALA A 105 -13.74 -4.56 13.15
CA ALA A 105 -14.98 -4.22 13.82
C ALA A 105 -14.77 -2.90 14.55
N PRO A 106 -15.68 -1.91 14.43
CA PRO A 106 -15.55 -0.67 15.17
C PRO A 106 -15.47 -1.02 16.66
N SER A 107 -14.57 -0.34 17.38
CA SER A 107 -14.60 -0.38 18.85
C SER A 107 -16.01 0.00 19.29
N GLY A 108 -16.65 -0.88 20.07
CA GLY A 108 -18.02 -0.66 20.54
C GLY A 108 -18.19 0.71 21.19
N LEU A 109 -19.43 1.20 21.25
CA LEU A 109 -19.75 2.48 21.90
C LEU A 109 -19.20 2.50 23.33
N HIS A 110 -18.50 3.57 23.70
CA HIS A 110 -18.01 3.81 25.06
C HIS A 110 -19.18 3.75 26.05
N THR A 111 -18.96 3.25 27.27
CA THR A 111 -20.02 3.03 28.28
C THR A 111 -20.88 4.28 28.52
N ALA A 112 -20.27 5.46 28.56
CA ALA A 112 -20.97 6.75 28.70
C ALA A 112 -21.95 7.06 27.54
N ARG A 113 -21.66 6.59 26.31
CA ARG A 113 -22.57 6.68 25.16
C ARG A 113 -23.63 5.58 25.19
N GLN A 114 -23.36 4.45 25.81
CA GLN A 114 -24.35 3.38 26.00
C GLN A 114 -25.43 3.80 27.01
N THR A 115 -25.05 4.50 28.09
CA THR A 115 -25.99 5.00 29.11
C THR A 115 -26.76 6.25 28.72
N TYR A 116 -26.37 6.96 27.66
CA TYR A 116 -27.13 8.12 27.14
C TYR A 116 -28.38 7.71 26.35
N ILE A 117 -28.48 6.43 25.95
CA ILE A 117 -29.60 5.89 25.17
C ILE A 117 -30.74 5.39 26.09
N PHE A 118 -30.56 5.52 27.41
CA PHE A 118 -31.54 5.21 28.45
C PHE A 118 -31.76 6.44 29.34
#